data_AF-A0A2W6CET4-F1
#
_entry.id   AF-A0A2W6CET4-F1
#
_cell.length_a   1.000
_cell.length_b   1.000
_cell.length_c   1.000
_cell.angle_alpha   90.00
_cell.angle_beta   90.00
_cell.angle_gamma   90.00
#
_symmetry.space_group_name_H-M   'P 1'
#
loop_
_entity.id
_entity.type
_entity.pdbx_description
1 polymer ?
#
loop_
_entity_poly.entity_id
_entity_poly.type
_entity_poly.pdbx_seq_one_letter_code
_entity_poly.pdbx_strand_id
1 'polypeptide(L)'
;QAPVVIAVAAIPSVGPKVREIEEIEATSAAVQNMLLAAEACGLGAMWRTGDFAYDDDVKTLLELPPESRIVAFVYLGYPDLPEL
;
A
#
# COMPACT_ATOMS: atom_id res chain seq x y z
N GLN A 1 -3.54 9.97 -15.38
CA GLN A 1 -3.41 10.49 -13.98
C GLN A 1 -4.19 9.56 -13.03
N ALA A 2 -3.91 9.53 -11.71
CA ALA A 2 -4.60 8.63 -10.77
C ALA A 2 -5.61 9.39 -9.88
N PRO A 3 -6.94 9.16 -10.02
CA PRO A 3 -7.96 9.82 -9.20
C PRO A 3 -8.03 9.28 -7.76
N VAL A 4 -7.49 8.09 -7.49
CA VAL A 4 -7.52 7.45 -6.18
C VAL A 4 -6.11 7.09 -5.74
N VAL A 5 -5.82 7.33 -4.47
CA VAL A 5 -4.61 6.84 -3.79
C VAL A 5 -5.04 6.06 -2.55
N ILE A 6 -4.59 4.82 -2.43
CA ILE A 6 -4.82 3.97 -1.26
C ILE A 6 -3.52 3.86 -0.50
N ALA A 7 -3.47 4.39 0.73
CA ALA A 7 -2.37 4.12 1.65
C ALA A 7 -2.58 2.76 2.32
N VAL A 8 -1.56 1.89 2.26
CA VAL A 8 -1.59 0.55 2.84
C VAL A 8 -0.47 0.45 3.86
N ALA A 9 -0.81 0.03 5.08
CA ALA A 9 0.14 -0.11 6.18
C ALA A 9 0.01 -1.47 6.85
N ALA A 10 1.16 -2.02 7.26
CA ALA A 10 1.22 -3.14 8.18
C ALA A 10 1.18 -2.60 9.62
N ILE A 11 0.28 -3.12 10.44
CA ILE A 11 0.20 -2.79 11.87
C ILE A 11 0.71 -4.01 12.63
N PRO A 12 1.87 -3.91 13.29
CA PRO A 12 2.46 -5.06 13.95
C PRO A 12 1.57 -5.65 15.06
N SER A 13 1.46 -6.98 15.11
CA SER A 13 0.72 -7.65 16.18
C SER A 13 1.44 -7.54 17.53
N VAL A 14 0.68 -7.43 18.63
CA VAL A 14 1.24 -7.45 19.98
C VAL A 14 1.57 -8.89 20.40
N GLY A 15 2.86 -9.25 20.42
CA GLY A 15 3.36 -10.49 21.01
C GLY A 15 4.30 -11.30 20.10
N PRO A 16 4.94 -12.38 20.61
CA PRO A 16 6.07 -13.03 19.94
C PRO A 16 5.68 -14.04 18.84
N LYS A 17 4.41 -14.11 18.43
CA LYS A 17 3.93 -15.19 17.56
C LYS A 17 4.36 -15.05 16.09
N VAL A 18 4.49 -13.82 15.61
CA VAL A 18 4.81 -13.49 14.21
C VAL A 18 5.84 -12.38 14.23
N ARG A 19 6.84 -12.43 13.36
CA ARG A 19 7.86 -11.38 13.27
C ARG A 19 7.29 -10.21 12.46
N GLU A 20 7.63 -8.98 12.84
CA GLU A 20 7.21 -7.76 12.11
C GLU A 20 7.48 -7.86 10.60
N ILE A 21 8.64 -8.42 10.20
CA ILE A 21 8.98 -8.62 8.79
C ILE A 21 8.00 -9.54 8.05
N GLU A 22 7.50 -10.59 8.70
CA GLU A 22 6.53 -11.53 8.11
C GLU A 22 5.18 -10.83 7.87
N GLU A 23 4.81 -9.89 8.73
CA GLU A 23 3.58 -9.09 8.58
C GLU A 23 3.72 -8.02 7.47
N ILE A 24 4.90 -7.40 7.36
CA ILE A 24 5.22 -6.49 6.25
C ILE A 24 5.21 -7.23 4.91
N GLU A 25 5.80 -8.43 4.84
CA GLU A 25 5.82 -9.28 3.64
C GLU A 25 4.40 -9.73 3.26
N ALA A 26 3.60 -10.15 4.23
CA ALA A 26 2.19 -10.51 3.99
C ALA A 26 1.38 -9.32 3.46
N THR A 27 1.57 -8.14 4.04
CA THR A 27 0.92 -6.89 3.59
C THR A 27 1.39 -6.51 2.19
N SER A 28 2.68 -6.70 1.89
CA SER A 28 3.27 -6.48 0.56
C SER A 28 2.65 -7.39 -0.50
N ALA A 29 2.44 -8.67 -0.17
CA ALA A 29 1.73 -9.61 -1.04
C ALA A 29 0.27 -9.18 -1.25
N ALA A 30 -0.41 -8.66 -0.23
CA ALA A 30 -1.75 -8.12 -0.37
C ALA A 30 -1.78 -6.92 -1.34
N VAL A 31 -0.81 -5.99 -1.26
CA VAL A 31 -0.69 -4.88 -2.22
C VAL A 31 -0.51 -5.40 -3.64
N GLN A 32 0.37 -6.37 -3.86
CA GLN A 32 0.54 -7.00 -5.18
C GLN A 32 -0.76 -7.62 -5.70
N ASN A 33 -1.52 -8.29 -4.84
CA ASN A 33 -2.83 -8.83 -5.21
C ASN A 33 -3.83 -7.72 -5.58
N MET A 34 -3.78 -6.55 -4.93
CA MET A 34 -4.60 -5.40 -5.35
C MET A 34 -4.22 -4.90 -6.75
N LEU A 35 -2.94 -4.91 -7.12
CA LEU A 35 -2.52 -4.52 -8.48
C LEU A 35 -3.07 -5.50 -9.52
N LEU A 36 -3.00 -6.80 -9.25
CA LEU A 36 -3.59 -7.83 -10.12
C LEU A 36 -5.12 -7.71 -10.22
N ALA A 37 -5.78 -7.38 -9.10
CA ALA A 37 -7.23 -7.17 -9.07
C ALA A 37 -7.63 -5.90 -9.84
N ALA A 38 -6.84 -4.83 -9.75
CA ALA A 38 -7.05 -3.61 -10.53
C ALA A 38 -7.00 -3.91 -12.03
N GLU A 39 -5.96 -4.62 -12.48
CA GLU A 39 -5.82 -5.06 -13.88
C GLU A 39 -7.04 -5.88 -14.33
N ALA A 40 -7.45 -6.87 -13.53
CA ALA A 40 -8.62 -7.70 -13.84
C ALA A 40 -9.93 -6.91 -13.95
N CYS A 41 -10.00 -5.72 -13.35
CA CYS A 41 -11.12 -4.78 -13.44
C CYS A 41 -10.96 -3.73 -14.56
N GLY A 42 -9.91 -3.81 -15.38
CA GLY A 42 -9.60 -2.81 -16.42
C GLY A 42 -9.06 -1.49 -15.88
N LEU A 43 -8.46 -1.52 -14.69
CA LEU A 43 -7.84 -0.36 -14.04
C LEU A 43 -6.32 -0.48 -14.07
N GLY A 44 -5.66 0.66 -14.31
CA GLY A 44 -4.22 0.79 -14.09
C GLY A 44 -3.92 1.07 -12.62
N ALA A 45 -2.88 0.42 -12.07
CA ALA A 45 -2.42 0.63 -10.71
C ALA A 45 -0.90 0.76 -10.62
N MET A 46 -0.41 1.59 -9.70
CA MET A 46 1.01 1.80 -9.45
C MET A 46 1.31 1.83 -7.95
N TRP A 47 2.26 1.00 -7.51
CA TRP A 47 2.81 1.02 -6.16
C TRP A 47 3.95 2.04 -6.06
N ARG A 48 3.85 2.98 -5.10
CA ARG A 48 5.00 3.78 -4.64
C ARG A 48 5.09 3.81 -3.12
N THR A 49 6.29 3.94 -2.57
CA THR A 49 6.50 4.28 -1.15
C THR A 49 7.03 5.70 -1.04
N GLY A 50 8.24 5.94 -1.57
CA GLY A 50 8.94 7.22 -1.46
C GLY A 50 9.20 7.63 -0.01
N ASP A 51 9.78 8.82 0.18
CA ASP A 51 10.14 9.31 1.52
C ASP A 51 8.92 9.45 2.44
N PHE A 52 7.75 9.78 1.88
CA PHE A 52 6.49 9.90 2.61
C PHE A 52 6.02 8.62 3.29
N ALA A 53 6.44 7.42 2.85
CA ALA A 53 6.07 6.17 3.52
C ALA A 53 6.79 6.00 4.87
N TYR A 54 7.86 6.76 5.11
CA TYR A 54 8.68 6.70 6.32
C TYR A 54 8.50 7.93 7.21
N ASP A 55 7.68 8.89 6.79
CA ASP A 55 7.43 10.14 7.49
C ASP A 55 6.38 9.95 8.60
N ASP A 56 6.74 10.32 9.83
CA ASP A 56 5.87 10.22 11.00
C ASP A 56 4.66 11.18 10.92
N ASP A 57 4.81 12.34 10.25
CA ASP A 57 3.73 13.28 10.04
C ASP A 57 2.67 12.70 9.10
N VAL A 58 3.10 11.92 8.09
CA VAL A 58 2.19 11.21 7.17
C VAL A 58 1.42 10.10 7.91
N LYS A 59 2.09 9.32 8.76
CA LYS A 59 1.40 8.32 9.61
C LYS A 59 0.36 8.99 10.51
N THR A 60 0.71 10.11 11.12
CA THR A 60 -0.19 10.88 11.99
C THR A 60 -1.39 11.41 11.23
N LEU A 61 -1.18 11.98 10.04
CA LEU A 61 -2.24 12.49 9.16
C LEU A 61 -3.23 11.38 8.74
N LEU A 62 -2.73 10.17 8.54
CA LEU A 62 -3.53 8.99 8.18
C LEU A 62 -4.08 8.24 9.41
N GLU A 63 -3.92 8.80 10.61
CA GLU A 63 -4.37 8.22 11.88
C GLU A 63 -3.83 6.80 12.13
N LEU A 64 -2.62 6.51 11.63
CA LEU A 64 -1.96 5.23 11.80
C LEU A 64 -1.19 5.16 13.13
N PRO A 65 -1.13 3.99 13.80
CA PRO A 65 -0.31 3.82 14.99
C PRO A 65 1.18 4.10 14.71
N PRO A 66 1.94 4.64 15.68
CA PRO A 66 3.37 4.95 15.49
C PRO A 66 4.23 3.77 15.02
N GLU A 67 3.91 2.57 15.49
CA GLU A 67 4.55 1.29 15.17
C GLU A 67 4.21 0.75 13.78
N SER A 68 3.19 1.31 13.12
CA SER A 68 2.81 0.87 11.78
C SER A 68 3.89 1.20 10.75
N ARG A 69 3.90 0.40 9.68
CA ARG A 69 4.77 0.59 8.52
C ARG A 69 3.91 0.81 7.29
N ILE A 70 3.99 1.99 6.69
CA ILE A 70 3.36 2.20 5.37
C ILE A 70 4.14 1.38 4.36
N VAL A 71 3.45 0.41 3.76
CA VAL A 71 4.02 -0.53 2.77
C VAL A 71 3.86 0.01 1.36
N ALA A 72 2.76 0.73 1.08
CA ALA A 72 2.48 1.27 -0.24
C ALA A 72 1.52 2.45 -0.20
N PHE A 73 1.72 3.39 -1.13
CA PHE A 73 0.69 4.21 -1.72
C PHE A 73 0.36 3.62 -3.09
N VAL A 74 -0.86 3.11 -3.24
CA VAL A 74 -1.35 2.54 -4.49
C VAL A 74 -2.17 3.59 -5.23
N TYR A 75 -1.60 4.08 -6.32
CA TYR A 75 -2.27 5.00 -7.24
C TYR A 75 -3.12 4.17 -8.19
N LEU A 76 -4.42 4.46 -8.25
CA LEU A 76 -5.40 3.67 -9.00
C LEU A 76 -6.22 4.59 -9.92
N GLY A 77 -6.47 4.14 -11.15
CA GLY A 77 -7.28 4.87 -12.12
C GLY A 77 -7.47 4.14 -13.44
N TYR A 78 -8.21 4.75 -14.36
CA TYR A 78 -8.25 4.29 -15.74
C TYR A 78 -6.99 4.80 -16.46
N PRO A 79 -6.28 3.94 -17.21
CA PRO A 79 -5.13 4.36 -18.00
C PRO A 79 -5.60 5.24 -19.17
N ASP A 80 -4.77 6.25 -19.53
CA ASP A 80 -5.07 7.17 -20.63
C ASP A 80 -4.88 6.50 -22.02
N LEU A 81 -4.21 5.35 -22.07
CA LEU A 81 -3.99 4.55 -23.27
C LEU A 81 -4.77 3.22 -23.19
N PRO A 82 -5.40 2.76 -24.28
CA PRO A 82 -5.98 1.43 -24.34
C PRO A 82 -4.89 0.35 -24.22
N GLU A 83 -5.25 -0.81 -23.67
CA GLU A 83 -4.37 -2.00 -23.63
C GLU A 83 -3.84 -2.30 -25.05
N LEU A 84 -2.53 -2.57 -25.14
CA LEU A 84 -1.81 -2.91 -26.39
C LEU A 84 -2.17 -4.30 -26.89
#